data_AF-A0A7C5DXV3-F1
#
_entry.id   AF-A0A7C5DXV3-F1
#
_cell.length_a   1.000
_cell.length_b   1.000
_cell.length_c   1.000
_cell.angle_alpha   90.00
_cell.angle_beta   90.00
_cell.angle_gamma   90.00
#
_symmetry.space_group_name_H-M   'P 1'
#
loop_
_entity.id
_entity.type
_entity.pdbx_description
1 polymer ?
#
loop_
_entity_poly.entity_id
_entity_poly.type
_entity_poly.pdbx_seq_one_letter_code
_entity_poly.pdbx_strand_id
1 'polypeptide(L)'
;MIEAVFMMGGLGLLVGVGLAMASKIFYVYVDPQIIAVDDALPGANCGGCGLPGCSANAEAIVAGKASPNSCVAAGPDVAEIIAAIMGIAIEAKEPDIAKPGCTYGLQTADIKYFYDGLGDCRAAALINGGMKVCRIGCLGLGTCAKACPFDAITMGSDGLPVVDEVKCTGCGACERVCPKHIITLSSVTRRIIREYTTEDCTTPCQRACPAGIDICEYIRQIQLKNYARSVQIIKERLPFPTVIGRICPRPCEDACRRQLLDEPVAINFLKRFVADYEKEKGERILPFKAPDTGRKIAVMGGGVQGLSTAFFSARLGHAPTVFEATQKPGGLLRSAIATNRLSHDVLDWDIDGIIEMGVTVKTGQCLGKDISIHSLLNDGFDAVFLSLGGWD
;
A
#
# COMPACT_ATOMS: atom_id res chain seq x y z
N MET A 1 47.58 4.74 62.11
CA MET A 1 47.21 3.81 61.00
C MET A 1 45.91 3.09 61.24
N ILE A 2 45.71 2.44 62.40
CA ILE A 2 44.48 1.71 62.72
C ILE A 2 43.22 2.60 62.67
N GLU A 3 43.28 3.81 63.22
CA GLU A 3 42.15 4.77 63.19
C GLU A 3 41.72 5.18 61.78
N ALA A 4 42.68 5.39 60.86
CA ALA A 4 42.40 5.75 59.48
C ALA A 4 41.70 4.61 58.72
N VAL A 5 42.09 3.36 59.01
CA VAL A 5 41.46 2.17 58.43
C VAL A 5 40.01 2.03 58.91
N PHE A 6 39.74 2.28 60.20
CA PHE A 6 38.37 2.24 60.72
C PHE A 6 37.50 3.39 60.21
N MET A 7 38.04 4.60 60.07
CA MET A 7 37.32 5.75 59.52
C MET A 7 36.95 5.55 58.05
N MET A 8 37.91 5.15 57.21
CA MET A 8 37.68 4.90 55.78
C MET A 8 36.80 3.66 55.54
N GLY A 9 37.03 2.59 56.30
CA GLY A 9 36.21 1.36 56.23
C GLY A 9 34.78 1.58 56.72
N GLY A 10 34.60 2.34 57.81
CA GLY A 10 33.29 2.70 58.34
C GLY A 10 32.49 3.57 57.39
N LEU A 11 33.12 4.60 56.80
CA LEU A 11 32.48 5.44 55.78
C LEU A 11 32.11 4.64 54.53
N GLY A 12 33.00 3.75 54.06
CA GLY A 12 32.73 2.87 52.92
C GLY A 12 31.55 1.93 53.17
N LEU A 13 31.47 1.34 54.38
CA LEU A 13 30.33 0.52 54.80
C LEU A 13 29.03 1.33 54.82
N LEU A 14 29.07 2.54 55.39
CA LEU A 14 27.89 3.40 55.54
C LEU A 14 27.35 3.85 54.18
N VAL A 15 28.23 4.27 53.27
CA VAL A 15 27.87 4.63 51.88
C VAL A 15 27.39 3.40 51.10
N GLY A 16 28.06 2.24 51.25
CA GLY A 16 27.68 1.00 50.59
C GLY A 16 26.29 0.50 51.01
N VAL A 17 26.00 0.52 52.31
CA VAL A 17 24.67 0.18 52.85
C VAL A 17 23.63 1.20 52.39
N GLY A 18 23.97 2.50 52.37
CA GLY A 18 23.10 3.55 51.85
C GLY A 18 22.72 3.34 50.37
N LEU A 19 23.69 2.99 49.52
CA LEU A 19 23.46 2.69 48.11
C LEU A 19 22.65 1.40 47.92
N ALA A 20 22.92 0.35 48.71
CA ALA A 20 22.15 -0.90 48.66
C ALA A 20 20.69 -0.70 49.08
N MET A 21 20.45 0.10 50.11
CA MET A 21 19.10 0.50 50.51
C MET A 21 18.41 1.33 49.44
N ALA A 22 19.10 2.33 48.89
CA ALA A 22 18.56 3.15 47.81
C ALA A 22 18.20 2.28 46.58
N SER A 23 19.07 1.33 46.21
CA SER A 23 18.80 0.40 45.10
C SER A 23 17.56 -0.46 45.32
N LYS A 24 17.27 -0.89 46.55
CA LYS A 24 16.03 -1.62 46.87
C LYS A 24 14.80 -0.72 46.96
N ILE A 25 14.93 0.47 47.56
CA ILE A 25 13.82 1.42 47.73
C ILE A 25 13.36 1.95 46.37
N PHE A 26 14.30 2.21 45.46
CA PHE A 26 14.04 2.70 44.11
C PHE A 26 14.06 1.59 43.05
N TYR A 27 13.97 0.31 43.45
CA TYR A 27 13.84 -0.78 42.50
C TYR A 27 12.49 -0.66 41.77
N VAL A 28 12.55 -0.35 40.49
CA VAL A 28 11.37 -0.38 39.61
C VAL A 28 11.30 -1.78 39.00
N TYR A 29 10.26 -2.53 39.34
CA TYR A 29 10.01 -3.81 38.70
C TYR A 29 9.64 -3.57 37.23
N VAL A 30 10.45 -4.11 36.33
CA VAL A 30 10.18 -4.15 34.90
C VAL A 30 9.84 -5.59 34.55
N ASP A 31 8.72 -5.80 33.86
CA ASP A 31 8.32 -7.12 33.40
C ASP A 31 9.44 -7.74 32.53
N PRO A 32 9.92 -8.96 32.83
CA PRO A 32 10.94 -9.63 32.03
C PRO A 32 10.57 -9.76 30.54
N GLN A 33 9.28 -9.82 30.21
CA GLN A 33 8.84 -9.83 28.82
C GLN A 33 9.10 -8.50 28.11
N ILE A 34 8.95 -7.37 28.81
CA ILE A 34 9.22 -6.05 28.23
C ILE A 34 10.70 -5.92 27.89
N ILE A 35 11.59 -6.39 28.78
CA ILE A 35 13.04 -6.39 28.53
C ILE A 35 13.37 -7.26 27.32
N ALA A 36 12.81 -8.48 27.25
CA ALA A 36 13.06 -9.39 26.13
C ALA A 36 12.59 -8.81 24.79
N VAL A 37 11.43 -8.12 24.76
CA VAL A 37 10.94 -7.46 23.56
C VAL A 37 11.79 -6.22 23.21
N ASP A 38 12.21 -5.42 24.18
CA ASP A 38 13.06 -4.24 23.94
C ASP A 38 14.43 -4.62 23.37
N ASP A 39 15.03 -5.68 23.91
CA ASP A 39 16.31 -6.23 23.42
C ASP A 39 16.21 -6.78 21.99
N ALA A 40 15.03 -7.26 21.58
CA ALA A 40 14.78 -7.71 20.21
C ALA A 40 14.58 -6.55 19.23
N LEU A 41 14.18 -5.36 19.71
CA LEU A 41 13.96 -4.20 18.86
C LEU A 41 15.29 -3.58 18.41
N PRO A 42 15.33 -2.86 17.26
CA PRO A 42 16.58 -2.28 16.73
C PRO A 42 17.25 -1.20 17.59
N GLY A 43 16.69 -0.81 18.74
CA GLY A 43 17.21 0.26 19.60
C GLY A 43 17.25 1.67 18.97
N ALA A 44 16.70 1.85 17.76
CA ALA A 44 16.84 3.08 16.98
C ALA A 44 16.08 4.29 17.55
N ASN A 45 15.06 4.07 18.40
CA ASN A 45 14.27 5.13 19.05
C ASN A 45 13.73 6.21 18.09
N CYS A 46 13.42 5.84 16.83
CA CYS A 46 13.10 6.78 15.77
C CYS A 46 11.64 7.27 15.75
N GLY A 47 10.79 6.68 16.59
CA GLY A 47 9.35 6.97 16.66
C GLY A 47 8.54 6.59 15.41
N GLY A 48 9.10 5.80 14.50
CA GLY A 48 8.44 5.39 13.27
C GLY A 48 7.15 4.59 13.49
N CYS A 49 7.06 3.84 14.60
CA CYS A 49 5.87 3.08 15.00
C CYS A 49 4.78 3.95 15.67
N GLY A 50 4.99 5.26 15.81
CA GLY A 50 4.06 6.17 16.49
C GLY A 50 4.22 6.24 18.01
N LEU A 51 5.21 5.53 18.58
CA LEU A 51 5.53 5.53 20.00
C LEU A 51 6.85 6.27 20.26
N PRO A 52 7.08 6.84 21.45
CA PRO A 52 8.25 7.69 21.73
C PRO A 52 9.63 7.02 21.58
N GLY A 53 9.71 5.68 21.64
CA GLY A 53 10.96 4.94 21.59
C GLY A 53 10.75 3.42 21.57
N CYS A 54 11.84 2.66 21.53
CA CYS A 54 11.84 1.20 21.52
C CYS A 54 11.24 0.63 22.80
N SER A 55 11.64 1.13 23.97
CA SER A 55 11.12 0.62 25.26
C SER A 55 9.62 0.91 25.40
N ALA A 56 9.15 2.08 24.96
CA ALA A 56 7.71 2.39 24.92
C ALA A 56 6.94 1.49 23.94
N ASN A 57 7.58 1.07 22.83
CA ASN A 57 7.02 0.09 21.92
C ASN A 57 6.98 -1.30 22.55
N ALA A 58 8.03 -1.73 23.24
CA ALA A 58 8.07 -3.01 23.94
C ALA A 58 6.97 -3.07 25.03
N GLU A 59 6.81 -2.02 25.83
CA GLU A 59 5.72 -1.89 26.80
C GLU A 59 4.35 -2.00 26.14
N ALA A 60 4.13 -1.29 25.02
CA ALA A 60 2.87 -1.32 24.30
C ALA A 60 2.57 -2.70 23.69
N ILE A 61 3.61 -3.39 23.20
CA ILE A 61 3.52 -4.74 22.65
C ILE A 61 3.10 -5.72 23.74
N VAL A 62 3.81 -5.76 24.87
CA VAL A 62 3.48 -6.64 26.01
C VAL A 62 2.09 -6.32 26.58
N ALA A 63 1.71 -5.04 26.62
CA ALA A 63 0.37 -4.64 27.06
C ALA A 63 -0.75 -4.93 26.03
N GLY A 64 -0.45 -5.52 24.87
CA GLY A 64 -1.41 -5.81 23.80
C GLY A 64 -1.97 -4.58 23.08
N LYS A 65 -1.35 -3.42 23.27
CA LYS A 65 -1.73 -2.14 22.62
C LYS A 65 -1.04 -1.95 21.26
N ALA A 66 0.04 -2.69 21.00
CA ALA A 66 0.75 -2.72 19.75
C ALA A 66 0.99 -4.17 19.29
N SER A 67 1.00 -4.39 17.98
CA SER A 67 1.30 -5.69 17.38
C SER A 67 2.80 -6.02 17.49
N PRO A 68 3.22 -7.30 17.54
CA PRO A 68 4.63 -7.70 17.43
C PRO A 68 5.39 -7.11 16.24
N ASN A 69 4.67 -6.83 15.14
CA ASN A 69 5.21 -6.20 13.93
C ASN A 69 5.02 -4.67 13.89
N SER A 70 4.78 -4.02 15.03
CA SER A 70 4.58 -2.56 15.09
C SER A 70 5.81 -1.76 14.66
N CYS A 71 7.01 -2.34 14.79
CA CYS A 71 8.25 -1.66 14.46
C CYS A 71 8.46 -1.56 12.95
N VAL A 72 8.21 -0.37 12.39
CA VAL A 72 8.42 -0.07 10.96
C VAL A 72 9.89 -0.05 10.52
N ALA A 73 10.82 -0.07 11.47
CA ALA A 73 12.26 -0.07 11.22
C ALA A 73 12.88 -1.47 11.31
N ALA A 74 12.10 -2.47 11.75
CA ALA A 74 12.54 -3.84 11.89
C ALA A 74 12.01 -4.70 10.72
N GLY A 75 12.80 -5.69 10.31
CA GLY A 75 12.36 -6.68 9.33
C GLY A 75 11.38 -7.70 9.92
N PRO A 76 10.81 -8.58 9.08
CA PRO A 76 9.90 -9.64 9.53
C PRO A 76 10.53 -10.57 10.58
N ASP A 77 11.85 -10.83 10.49
CA ASP A 77 12.60 -11.69 11.42
C ASP A 77 12.50 -11.21 12.89
N VAL A 78 12.54 -9.89 13.11
CA VAL A 78 12.40 -9.31 14.45
C VAL A 78 10.99 -9.47 14.97
N ALA A 79 9.99 -9.32 14.09
CA ALA A 79 8.61 -9.54 14.48
C ALA A 79 8.40 -11.00 14.92
N GLU A 80 8.97 -11.98 14.19
CA GLU A 80 8.95 -13.42 14.54
C GLU A 80 9.52 -13.70 15.93
N ILE A 81 10.66 -13.08 16.25
CA ILE A 81 11.27 -13.18 17.58
C ILE A 81 10.33 -12.62 18.66
N ILE A 82 9.78 -11.42 18.44
CA ILE A 82 8.88 -10.77 19.40
C ILE A 82 7.60 -11.59 19.61
N ALA A 83 7.06 -12.16 18.54
CA ALA A 83 5.85 -12.97 18.60
C ALA A 83 6.09 -14.30 19.33
N ALA A 84 7.26 -14.92 19.15
CA ALA A 84 7.69 -16.07 19.93
C ALA A 84 7.81 -15.75 21.42
N ILE A 85 8.36 -14.57 21.77
CA ILE A 85 8.43 -14.08 23.16
C ILE A 85 7.03 -13.91 23.76
N MET A 86 6.09 -13.38 22.97
CA MET A 86 4.70 -13.16 23.38
C MET A 86 3.81 -14.41 23.33
N GLY A 87 4.25 -15.48 22.69
CA GLY A 87 3.43 -16.68 22.46
C GLY A 87 2.22 -16.45 21.55
N ILE A 88 2.29 -15.47 20.63
CA ILE A 88 1.20 -15.15 19.70
C ILE A 88 1.63 -15.38 18.25
N ALA A 89 0.69 -15.76 17.40
CA ALA A 89 0.94 -15.87 15.96
C ALA A 89 0.96 -14.46 15.33
N ILE A 90 1.91 -14.22 14.42
CA ILE A 90 1.95 -12.98 13.65
C ILE A 90 0.97 -13.08 12.50
N GLU A 91 0.02 -12.17 12.46
CA GLU A 91 -0.62 -11.85 11.20
C GLU A 91 0.26 -10.87 10.43
N ALA A 92 0.63 -11.24 9.20
CA ALA A 92 1.36 -10.36 8.30
C ALA A 92 0.60 -9.04 8.14
N LYS A 93 1.16 -7.95 8.66
CA LYS A 93 0.58 -6.62 8.49
C LYS A 93 1.03 -6.10 7.14
N GLU A 94 0.05 -5.73 6.34
CA GLU A 94 0.29 -5.09 5.06
C GLU A 94 1.04 -3.76 5.25
N PRO A 95 2.15 -3.53 4.53
CA PRO A 95 2.88 -2.28 4.65
C PRO A 95 2.05 -1.12 4.09
N ASP A 96 2.01 -0.01 4.84
CA ASP A 96 1.55 1.26 4.28
C ASP A 96 2.60 1.78 3.28
N ILE A 97 2.15 2.44 2.22
CA ILE A 97 3.05 3.06 1.24
C ILE A 97 2.78 4.56 1.20
N ALA A 98 3.84 5.36 1.18
CA ALA A 98 3.75 6.80 1.04
C ALA A 98 3.18 7.18 -0.34
N LYS A 99 2.14 8.01 -0.35
CA LYS A 99 1.51 8.54 -1.56
C LYS A 99 1.62 10.06 -1.58
N PRO A 100 2.49 10.62 -2.42
CA PRO A 100 2.49 12.05 -2.71
C PRO A 100 1.23 12.46 -3.48
N GLY A 101 0.57 13.52 -3.04
CA GLY A 101 -0.69 14.01 -3.63
C GLY A 101 -0.56 15.16 -4.62
N CYS A 102 0.64 15.55 -5.04
CA CYS A 102 0.85 16.66 -5.96
C CYS A 102 1.33 16.16 -7.31
N THR A 103 0.68 16.62 -8.39
CA THR A 103 1.00 16.30 -9.78
C THR A 103 1.57 17.48 -10.57
N TYR A 104 1.72 18.64 -9.92
CA TYR A 104 2.17 19.88 -10.56
C TYR A 104 3.54 20.31 -10.02
N GLY A 105 4.56 20.07 -10.83
CA GLY A 105 5.98 20.29 -10.52
C GLY A 105 6.33 21.75 -10.25
N LEU A 106 7.57 22.01 -9.82
CA LEU A 106 8.04 23.39 -9.60
C LEU A 106 8.19 24.15 -10.92
N GLN A 107 8.67 23.47 -11.97
CA GLN A 107 8.98 24.10 -13.25
C GLN A 107 7.74 24.60 -14.01
N THR A 108 6.57 24.00 -13.75
CA THR A 108 5.31 24.39 -14.37
C THR A 108 4.48 25.32 -13.50
N ALA A 109 4.80 25.45 -12.21
CA ALA A 109 4.00 26.23 -11.29
C ALA A 109 4.26 27.73 -11.43
N ASP A 110 3.19 28.51 -11.46
CA ASP A 110 3.29 29.95 -11.23
C ASP A 110 3.92 30.21 -9.86
N ILE A 111 4.91 31.10 -9.85
CA ILE A 111 5.65 31.48 -8.66
C ILE A 111 5.30 32.90 -8.21
N LYS A 112 5.23 33.10 -6.90
CA LYS A 112 5.07 34.41 -6.27
C LYS A 112 6.39 35.17 -6.20
N TYR A 113 7.49 34.43 -5.99
CA TYR A 113 8.83 34.95 -5.81
C TYR A 113 9.87 33.85 -6.10
N PHE A 114 11.12 34.24 -6.37
CA PHE A 114 12.24 33.31 -6.49
C PHE A 114 12.78 33.01 -5.09
N TYR A 115 12.73 31.74 -4.68
CA TYR A 115 13.26 31.31 -3.40
C TYR A 115 14.75 30.99 -3.53
N ASP A 116 15.59 31.80 -2.90
CA ASP A 116 17.03 31.58 -2.75
C ASP A 116 17.35 31.39 -1.27
N GLY A 117 17.31 30.15 -0.81
CA GLY A 117 17.46 29.80 0.60
C GLY A 117 17.78 28.32 0.77
N LEU A 118 17.66 27.82 2.00
CA LEU A 118 17.93 26.41 2.31
C LEU A 118 17.00 25.50 1.49
N GLY A 119 17.56 24.46 0.88
CA GLY A 119 16.80 23.41 0.19
C GLY A 119 16.00 22.53 1.15
N ASP A 120 15.04 23.11 1.86
CA ASP A 120 14.14 22.48 2.83
C ASP A 120 12.74 23.09 2.69
N CYS A 121 11.75 22.24 2.43
CA CYS A 121 10.35 22.62 2.28
C CYS A 121 9.82 23.36 3.52
N ARG A 122 10.26 23.02 4.73
CA ARG A 122 9.79 23.65 5.98
C ARG A 122 10.29 25.08 6.05
N ALA A 123 11.56 25.32 5.70
CA ALA A 123 12.13 26.66 5.64
C ALA A 123 11.41 27.53 4.59
N ALA A 124 11.21 27.01 3.38
CA ALA A 124 10.47 27.72 2.34
C ALA A 124 9.00 27.98 2.72
N ALA A 125 8.35 27.06 3.43
CA ALA A 125 6.96 27.22 3.85
C ALA A 125 6.75 28.38 4.83
N LEU A 126 7.76 28.74 5.63
CA LEU A 126 7.69 29.89 6.55
C LEU A 126 7.54 31.22 5.81
N ILE A 127 8.03 31.31 4.57
CA ILE A 127 7.96 32.53 3.76
C ILE A 127 6.71 32.45 2.88
N ASN A 128 5.62 33.05 3.34
CA ASN A 128 4.38 33.21 2.57
C ASN A 128 3.76 31.87 2.10
N GLY A 129 4.00 30.78 2.85
CA GLY A 129 3.55 29.43 2.52
C GLY A 129 4.33 28.77 1.38
N GLY A 130 5.52 29.27 1.02
CA GLY A 130 6.34 28.77 -0.09
C GLY A 130 6.17 29.55 -1.40
N MET A 131 7.09 29.30 -2.34
CA MET A 131 7.25 30.12 -3.55
C MET A 131 6.13 29.95 -4.58
N LYS A 132 5.38 28.84 -4.55
CA LYS A 132 4.29 28.61 -5.51
C LYS A 132 3.08 29.49 -5.21
N VAL A 133 2.40 29.96 -6.25
CA VAL A 133 1.07 30.57 -6.15
C VAL A 133 0.09 29.55 -5.54
N CYS A 134 0.18 28.29 -5.96
CA CYS A 134 -0.56 27.18 -5.37
C CYS A 134 -0.18 26.97 -3.89
N ARG A 135 -1.16 27.12 -2.99
CA ARG A 135 -0.94 27.05 -1.54
C ARG A 135 -0.90 25.63 -0.98
N ILE A 136 -1.49 24.66 -1.71
CA ILE A 136 -1.68 23.28 -1.24
C ILE A 136 -0.70 22.28 -1.88
N GLY A 137 0.07 22.68 -2.89
CA GLY A 137 0.93 21.78 -3.66
C GLY A 137 2.32 21.55 -3.05
N CYS A 138 3.03 20.55 -3.60
CA CYS A 138 4.43 20.27 -3.25
C CYS A 138 5.31 21.48 -3.56
N LEU A 139 6.23 21.84 -2.65
CA LEU A 139 7.22 22.90 -2.89
C LEU A 139 8.41 22.43 -3.72
N GLY A 140 8.69 21.12 -3.72
CA GLY A 140 9.70 20.48 -4.55
C GLY A 140 11.14 20.55 -4.06
N LEU A 141 11.37 20.88 -2.77
CA LEU A 141 12.70 20.99 -2.18
C LEU A 141 13.23 19.69 -1.53
N GLY A 142 12.44 18.60 -1.57
CA GLY A 142 12.92 17.27 -1.21
C GLY A 142 13.12 16.96 0.29
N THR A 143 12.50 17.70 1.21
CA THR A 143 12.54 17.36 2.65
C THR A 143 12.05 15.95 2.93
N CYS A 144 11.03 15.46 2.21
CA CYS A 144 10.53 14.09 2.36
C CYS A 144 11.53 13.02 1.93
N ALA A 145 12.29 13.28 0.85
CA ALA A 145 13.36 12.39 0.40
C ALA A 145 14.49 12.33 1.44
N LYS A 146 14.94 13.49 1.93
CA LYS A 146 15.97 13.58 2.99
C LYS A 146 15.56 12.93 4.31
N ALA A 147 14.26 12.93 4.62
CA ALA A 147 13.73 12.34 5.84
C ALA A 147 13.45 10.84 5.74
N CYS A 148 13.57 10.23 4.55
CA CYS A 148 13.30 8.81 4.37
C CYS A 148 14.52 7.99 4.82
N PRO A 149 14.42 7.16 5.88
CA PRO A 149 15.56 6.37 6.35
C PRO A 149 15.80 5.11 5.50
N PHE A 150 14.94 4.83 4.52
CA PHE A 150 14.99 3.63 3.67
C PHE A 150 15.31 3.94 2.20
N ASP A 151 15.65 5.20 1.89
CA ASP A 151 15.87 5.68 0.52
C ASP A 151 14.72 5.31 -0.45
N ALA A 152 13.50 5.25 0.08
CA ALA A 152 12.30 4.90 -0.67
C ALA A 152 11.70 6.09 -1.42
N ILE A 153 12.22 7.31 -1.26
CA ILE A 153 11.72 8.51 -1.93
C ILE A 153 12.87 9.22 -2.63
N THR A 154 12.73 9.41 -3.94
CA THR A 154 13.64 10.23 -4.75
C THR A 154 12.89 11.44 -5.31
N MET A 155 13.61 12.49 -5.72
CA MET A 155 12.99 13.66 -6.36
C MET A 155 13.07 13.51 -7.87
N GLY A 156 11.93 13.53 -8.55
CA GLY A 156 11.83 13.54 -10.00
C GLY A 156 12.37 14.83 -10.63
N SER A 157 12.57 14.82 -11.94
CA SER A 157 13.03 15.98 -12.71
C SER A 157 12.07 17.17 -12.68
N ASP A 158 10.79 16.91 -12.43
CA ASP A 158 9.72 17.90 -12.22
C ASP A 158 9.72 18.50 -10.79
N GLY A 159 10.60 18.02 -9.92
CA GLY A 159 10.67 18.41 -8.51
C GLY A 159 9.56 17.79 -7.66
N LEU A 160 8.92 16.71 -8.11
CA LEU A 160 7.95 15.96 -7.32
C LEU A 160 8.58 14.70 -6.72
N PRO A 161 8.19 14.29 -5.50
CA PRO A 161 8.68 13.05 -4.91
C PRO A 161 8.14 11.82 -5.64
N VAL A 162 9.03 10.87 -5.92
CA VAL A 162 8.75 9.56 -6.51
C VAL A 162 9.03 8.51 -5.44
N VAL A 163 8.03 7.68 -5.15
CA VAL A 163 8.12 6.65 -4.11
C VAL A 163 8.39 5.29 -4.74
N ASP A 164 9.41 4.61 -4.24
CA ASP A 164 9.67 3.20 -4.50
C ASP A 164 8.80 2.35 -3.56
N GLU A 165 7.78 1.70 -4.13
CA GLU A 165 6.79 0.91 -3.39
C GLU A 165 7.39 -0.34 -2.74
N VAL A 166 8.53 -0.83 -3.24
CA VAL A 166 9.19 -2.03 -2.71
C VAL A 166 10.04 -1.68 -1.48
N LYS A 167 10.66 -0.49 -1.47
CA LYS A 167 11.49 -0.01 -0.35
C LYS A 167 10.67 0.71 0.73
N CYS A 168 9.48 1.20 0.40
CA CYS A 168 8.68 1.98 1.34
C CYS A 168 8.11 1.08 2.45
N THR A 169 8.48 1.34 3.69
CA THR A 169 7.97 0.62 4.88
C THR A 169 6.73 1.27 5.51
N GLY A 170 6.29 2.42 5.00
CA GLY A 170 5.14 3.13 5.57
C GLY A 170 5.38 3.81 6.91
N CYS A 171 6.64 4.03 7.30
CA CYS A 171 6.99 4.61 8.61
C CYS A 171 6.46 6.04 8.92
N GLY A 172 5.87 6.72 7.94
CA GLY A 172 5.30 8.06 8.09
C GLY A 172 6.29 9.20 8.27
N ALA A 173 7.61 8.95 8.18
CA ALA A 173 8.62 10.00 8.33
C ALA A 173 8.39 11.15 7.33
N CYS A 174 8.14 10.81 6.06
CA CYS A 174 7.87 11.75 4.98
C CYS A 174 6.55 12.54 5.17
N GLU A 175 5.51 11.90 5.73
CA GLU A 175 4.22 12.52 6.04
C GLU A 175 4.39 13.55 7.17
N ARG A 176 5.07 13.18 8.27
CA ARG A 176 5.32 14.07 9.42
C ARG A 176 6.13 15.30 9.08
N VAL A 177 7.14 15.18 8.20
CA VAL A 177 8.00 16.32 7.84
C VAL A 177 7.42 17.20 6.73
N CYS A 178 6.33 16.79 6.07
CA CYS A 178 5.76 17.52 4.95
C CYS A 178 4.97 18.76 5.47
N PRO A 179 5.47 20.00 5.28
CA PRO A 179 4.77 21.20 5.77
C PRO A 179 3.49 21.51 5.00
N LYS A 180 3.20 20.74 3.95
CA LYS A 180 2.01 20.86 3.10
C LYS A 180 0.98 19.75 3.36
N HIS A 181 1.32 18.75 4.17
CA HIS A 181 0.46 17.60 4.45
C HIS A 181 -0.09 16.92 3.18
N ILE A 182 0.71 16.89 2.11
CA ILE A 182 0.32 16.29 0.81
C ILE A 182 0.78 14.84 0.65
N ILE A 183 1.70 14.37 1.49
CA ILE A 183 2.11 12.97 1.50
C ILE A 183 1.24 12.27 2.52
N THR A 184 0.56 11.22 2.09
CA THR A 184 -0.31 10.41 2.96
C THR A 184 0.15 8.96 2.94
N LEU A 185 -0.05 8.23 4.03
CA LEU A 185 0.16 6.78 4.06
C LEU A 185 -1.09 6.03 3.63
N SER A 186 -0.90 5.02 2.77
CA SER A 186 -2.00 4.12 2.39
C SER A 186 -1.48 2.72 2.04
N SER A 187 -2.11 1.71 2.62
CA SER A 187 -2.00 0.30 2.21
C SER A 187 -2.72 0.03 0.88
N VAL A 188 -2.38 -1.09 0.23
CA VAL A 188 -3.06 -1.67 -0.93
C VAL A 188 -4.49 -2.07 -0.58
N THR A 189 -4.76 -2.69 0.58
CA THR A 189 -6.14 -2.99 1.01
C THR A 189 -6.97 -1.72 1.02
N ARG A 190 -6.48 -0.67 1.68
CA ARG A 190 -7.19 0.61 1.77
C ARG A 190 -7.44 1.18 0.38
N ARG A 191 -6.49 1.05 -0.57
CA ARG A 191 -6.69 1.49 -1.96
C ARG A 191 -7.71 0.65 -2.72
N ILE A 192 -7.75 -0.68 -2.50
CA ILE A 192 -8.68 -1.60 -3.16
C ILE A 192 -10.12 -1.39 -2.65
N ILE A 193 -10.32 -1.16 -1.36
CA ILE A 193 -11.66 -1.03 -0.79
C ILE A 193 -12.17 0.41 -0.79
N ARG A 194 -11.30 1.40 -1.01
CA ARG A 194 -11.69 2.82 -0.95
C ARG A 194 -12.73 3.13 -2.01
N GLU A 195 -13.84 3.69 -1.55
CA GLU A 195 -14.79 4.40 -2.37
C GLU A 195 -14.39 5.88 -2.44
N TYR A 196 -14.63 6.53 -3.59
CA TYR A 196 -14.31 7.95 -3.78
C TYR A 196 -15.61 8.74 -3.89
N THR A 197 -15.91 9.54 -2.88
CA THR A 197 -17.18 10.27 -2.77
C THR A 197 -17.03 11.75 -3.13
N THR A 198 -18.15 12.47 -3.21
CA THR A 198 -18.16 13.92 -3.43
C THR A 198 -17.52 14.74 -2.31
N GLU A 199 -17.37 14.15 -1.11
CA GLU A 199 -16.73 14.82 0.03
C GLU A 199 -15.20 14.77 -0.06
N ASP A 200 -14.66 13.82 -0.82
CA ASP A 200 -13.23 13.75 -1.08
C ASP A 200 -12.78 14.86 -2.05
N CYS A 201 -11.62 15.45 -1.79
CA CYS A 201 -10.93 16.31 -2.73
C CYS A 201 -10.27 15.49 -3.86
N THR A 202 -11.09 14.77 -4.64
CA THR A 202 -10.68 13.88 -5.73
C THR A 202 -11.32 14.28 -7.06
N THR A 203 -10.69 13.89 -8.16
CA THR A 203 -11.12 14.33 -9.49
C THR A 203 -12.45 13.69 -9.89
N PRO A 204 -13.34 14.41 -10.58
CA PRO A 204 -14.67 13.90 -10.90
C PRO A 204 -14.62 12.67 -11.82
N CYS A 205 -13.62 12.58 -12.70
CA CYS A 205 -13.44 11.40 -13.54
C CYS A 205 -13.09 10.14 -12.70
N GLN A 206 -12.27 10.28 -11.66
CA GLN A 206 -11.94 9.17 -10.76
C GLN A 206 -13.15 8.76 -9.92
N ARG A 207 -13.92 9.73 -9.41
CA ARG A 207 -15.18 9.47 -8.68
C ARG A 207 -16.24 8.78 -9.55
N ALA A 208 -16.36 9.20 -10.80
CA ALA A 208 -17.30 8.61 -11.75
C ALA A 208 -16.87 7.22 -12.26
N CYS A 209 -15.60 6.83 -12.09
CA CYS A 209 -15.14 5.49 -12.44
C CYS A 209 -15.60 4.49 -11.38
N PRO A 210 -16.37 3.44 -11.73
CA PRO A 210 -16.81 2.43 -10.75
C PRO A 210 -15.64 1.70 -10.08
N ALA A 211 -14.51 1.57 -10.78
CA ALA A 211 -13.29 0.98 -10.22
C ALA A 211 -12.43 2.01 -9.44
N GLY A 212 -12.77 3.30 -9.46
CA GLY A 212 -12.01 4.34 -8.78
C GLY A 212 -10.53 4.43 -9.21
N ILE A 213 -10.26 4.23 -10.51
CA ILE A 213 -8.92 4.28 -11.09
C ILE A 213 -8.35 5.71 -10.96
N ASP A 214 -7.07 5.83 -10.61
CA ASP A 214 -6.37 7.13 -10.57
C ASP A 214 -6.08 7.65 -11.99
N ILE A 215 -7.12 8.22 -12.61
CA ILE A 215 -7.11 8.63 -14.01
C ILE A 215 -6.07 9.73 -14.27
N CYS A 216 -5.95 10.67 -13.35
CA CYS A 216 -4.98 11.74 -13.48
C CYS A 216 -3.55 11.21 -13.47
N GLU A 217 -3.25 10.25 -12.59
CA GLU A 217 -1.90 9.73 -12.47
C GLU A 217 -1.52 8.84 -13.67
N TYR A 218 -2.38 7.95 -14.16
CA TYR A 218 -2.01 7.14 -15.33
C TYR A 218 -1.87 8.01 -16.60
N ILE A 219 -2.71 9.04 -16.78
CA ILE A 219 -2.57 9.98 -17.91
C ILE A 219 -1.26 10.77 -17.79
N ARG A 220 -0.88 11.18 -16.58
CA ARG A 220 0.42 11.84 -16.34
C ARG A 220 1.58 10.92 -16.72
N GLN A 221 1.53 9.63 -16.37
CA GLN A 221 2.57 8.67 -16.76
C GLN A 221 2.64 8.47 -18.29
N ILE A 222 1.51 8.53 -19.00
CA ILE A 222 1.50 8.56 -20.47
C ILE A 222 2.23 9.80 -21.01
N GLN A 223 1.97 10.98 -20.44
CA GLN A 223 2.66 12.21 -20.84
C GLN A 223 4.17 12.13 -20.59
N LEU A 224 4.59 11.46 -19.52
CA LEU A 224 5.98 11.19 -19.19
C LEU A 224 6.59 10.04 -20.01
N LYS A 225 5.84 9.44 -20.95
CA LYS A 225 6.23 8.26 -21.74
C LYS A 225 6.55 7.03 -20.91
N ASN A 226 6.11 6.99 -19.66
CA ASN A 226 6.24 5.84 -18.77
C ASN A 226 4.99 4.95 -18.88
N TYR A 227 4.82 4.33 -20.04
CA TYR A 227 3.64 3.50 -20.32
C TYR A 227 3.56 2.29 -19.38
N ALA A 228 4.71 1.75 -18.97
CA ALA A 228 4.75 0.63 -18.03
C ALA A 228 4.09 1.00 -16.68
N ARG A 229 4.50 2.13 -16.09
CA ARG A 229 3.89 2.62 -14.85
C ARG A 229 2.42 2.98 -15.05
N SER A 230 2.04 3.55 -16.19
CA SER A 230 0.63 3.84 -16.50
C SER A 230 -0.25 2.59 -16.44
N VAL A 231 0.18 1.47 -17.04
CA VAL A 231 -0.57 0.20 -16.98
C VAL A 231 -0.61 -0.33 -15.55
N GLN A 232 0.50 -0.23 -14.82
CA GLN A 232 0.57 -0.66 -13.42
C GLN A 232 -0.48 0.07 -12.56
N ILE A 233 -0.60 1.40 -12.68
CA ILE A 233 -1.59 2.23 -11.97
C ILE A 233 -3.02 1.80 -12.31
N ILE A 234 -3.30 1.50 -13.58
CA ILE A 234 -4.62 1.02 -13.99
C ILE A 234 -4.90 -0.33 -13.29
N LYS A 235 -3.93 -1.25 -13.30
CA LYS A 235 -4.05 -2.58 -12.68
C LYS A 235 -4.12 -2.56 -11.14
N GLU A 236 -3.77 -1.46 -10.49
CA GLU A 236 -4.04 -1.30 -9.05
C GLU A 236 -5.53 -1.35 -8.71
N ARG A 237 -6.40 -1.07 -9.68
CA ARG A 237 -7.86 -0.99 -9.49
C ARG A 237 -8.66 -1.75 -10.55
N LEU A 238 -8.01 -2.25 -11.61
CA LEU A 238 -8.68 -2.86 -12.74
C LEU A 238 -7.91 -4.06 -13.31
N PRO A 239 -8.36 -5.30 -13.06
CA PRO A 239 -7.69 -6.51 -13.58
C PRO A 239 -7.82 -6.70 -15.09
N PHE A 240 -8.79 -6.02 -15.72
CA PHE A 240 -9.13 -6.17 -17.14
C PHE A 240 -8.89 -4.91 -17.98
N PRO A 241 -7.65 -4.38 -18.06
CA PRO A 241 -7.40 -3.12 -18.73
C PRO A 241 -7.67 -3.16 -20.25
N THR A 242 -7.34 -4.26 -20.94
CA THR A 242 -7.53 -4.35 -22.39
C THR A 242 -9.00 -4.55 -22.77
N VAL A 243 -9.76 -5.34 -21.99
CA VAL A 243 -11.21 -5.50 -22.14
C VAL A 243 -11.93 -4.16 -21.92
N ILE A 244 -11.67 -3.50 -20.80
CA ILE A 244 -12.38 -2.27 -20.40
C ILE A 244 -12.00 -1.10 -21.31
N GLY A 245 -10.79 -1.09 -21.89
CA GLY A 245 -10.42 -0.17 -22.96
C GLY A 245 -11.33 -0.24 -24.20
N ARG A 246 -12.08 -1.33 -24.38
CA ARG A 246 -12.98 -1.56 -25.54
C ARG A 246 -14.46 -1.43 -25.20
N ILE A 247 -14.89 -1.97 -24.05
CA ILE A 247 -16.33 -2.09 -23.73
C ILE A 247 -16.85 -1.12 -22.67
N CYS A 248 -15.98 -0.31 -22.05
CA CYS A 248 -16.41 0.65 -21.02
C CYS A 248 -17.40 1.68 -21.57
N PRO A 249 -18.49 1.99 -20.83
CA PRO A 249 -19.42 3.07 -21.19
C PRO A 249 -18.87 4.48 -20.90
N ARG A 250 -17.68 4.58 -20.28
CA ARG A 250 -16.91 5.82 -20.08
C ARG A 250 -17.56 6.92 -19.23
N PRO A 251 -18.16 6.59 -18.06
CA PRO A 251 -18.73 7.61 -17.17
C PRO A 251 -17.71 8.65 -16.67
N CYS A 252 -16.41 8.30 -16.71
CA CYS A 252 -15.33 9.21 -16.39
C CYS A 252 -15.14 10.33 -17.43
N GLU A 253 -15.51 10.11 -18.70
CA GLU A 253 -15.47 11.13 -19.75
C GLU A 253 -16.66 12.09 -19.58
N ASP A 254 -17.86 11.58 -19.25
CA ASP A 254 -19.06 12.40 -18.99
C ASP A 254 -18.88 13.36 -17.79
N ALA A 255 -18.10 12.95 -16.80
CA ALA A 255 -17.79 13.75 -15.62
C ALA A 255 -16.54 14.66 -15.79
N CYS A 256 -15.90 14.64 -16.96
CA CYS A 256 -14.62 15.33 -17.17
C CYS A 256 -14.78 16.84 -17.11
N ARG A 257 -14.06 17.53 -16.21
CA ARG A 257 -14.09 19.01 -16.10
C ARG A 257 -13.68 19.74 -17.36
N ARG A 258 -12.92 19.10 -18.25
CA ARG A 258 -12.46 19.70 -19.50
C ARG A 258 -13.61 20.12 -20.42
N GLN A 259 -14.77 19.47 -20.30
CA GLN A 259 -16.00 19.86 -21.00
C GLN A 259 -16.50 21.28 -20.69
N LEU A 260 -16.02 21.90 -19.61
CA LEU A 260 -16.30 23.31 -19.30
C LEU A 260 -15.52 24.29 -20.17
N LEU A 261 -14.52 23.81 -20.92
CA LEU A 261 -13.71 24.58 -21.85
C LEU A 261 -13.97 24.14 -23.29
N ASP A 262 -13.79 22.84 -23.57
CA ASP A 262 -13.94 22.25 -24.89
C ASP A 262 -14.59 20.85 -24.79
N GLU A 263 -13.86 19.78 -25.09
CA GLU A 263 -14.35 18.39 -25.10
C GLU A 263 -13.70 17.55 -23.99
N PRO A 264 -14.38 16.48 -23.52
CA PRO A 264 -13.78 15.55 -22.57
C PRO A 264 -12.45 14.99 -23.06
N VAL A 265 -11.53 14.74 -22.12
CA VAL A 265 -10.33 13.96 -22.42
C VAL A 265 -10.76 12.56 -22.87
N ALA A 266 -10.11 12.03 -23.91
CA ALA A 266 -10.29 10.66 -24.42
C ALA A 266 -9.71 9.59 -23.46
N ILE A 267 -10.15 9.60 -22.20
CA ILE A 267 -9.65 8.82 -21.06
C ILE A 267 -9.61 7.33 -21.39
N ASN A 268 -10.67 6.79 -21.99
CA ASN A 268 -10.76 5.37 -22.29
C ASN A 268 -9.88 4.96 -23.48
N PHE A 269 -9.71 5.84 -24.47
CA PHE A 269 -8.78 5.60 -25.58
C PHE A 269 -7.32 5.61 -25.10
N LEU A 270 -6.97 6.50 -24.19
CA LEU A 270 -5.64 6.51 -23.55
C LEU A 270 -5.41 5.23 -22.73
N LYS A 271 -6.42 4.76 -22.00
CA LYS A 271 -6.37 3.47 -21.28
C LYS A 271 -6.14 2.32 -22.24
N ARG A 272 -6.90 2.28 -23.34
CA ARG A 272 -6.74 1.26 -24.39
C ARG A 272 -5.35 1.29 -24.99
N PHE A 273 -4.83 2.46 -25.33
CA PHE A 273 -3.50 2.62 -25.90
C PHE A 273 -2.41 1.98 -25.02
N VAL A 274 -2.38 2.27 -23.72
CA VAL A 274 -1.36 1.69 -22.83
C VAL A 274 -1.57 0.20 -22.56
N ALA A 275 -2.83 -0.25 -22.50
CA ALA A 275 -3.14 -1.67 -22.34
C ALA A 275 -2.75 -2.48 -23.58
N ASP A 276 -2.99 -1.92 -24.78
CA ASP A 276 -2.58 -2.52 -26.05
C ASP A 276 -1.05 -2.48 -26.20
N TYR A 277 -0.37 -1.41 -25.73
CA TYR A 277 1.11 -1.36 -25.67
C TYR A 277 1.70 -2.52 -24.86
N GLU A 278 1.13 -2.84 -23.69
CA GLU A 278 1.55 -4.00 -22.89
C GLU A 278 1.36 -5.31 -23.67
N LYS A 279 0.17 -5.49 -24.27
CA LYS A 279 -0.17 -6.68 -25.04
C LYS A 279 0.72 -6.89 -26.26
N GLU A 280 1.00 -5.82 -27.01
CA GLU A 280 1.86 -5.85 -28.20
C GLU A 280 3.32 -6.13 -27.86
N LYS A 281 3.80 -5.61 -26.72
CA LYS A 281 5.15 -5.92 -26.23
C LYS A 281 5.28 -7.37 -25.77
N GLY A 282 4.18 -8.01 -25.36
CA GLY A 282 4.18 -9.38 -24.84
C GLY A 282 4.81 -9.50 -23.44
N GLU A 283 5.05 -8.37 -22.76
CA GLU A 283 5.62 -8.31 -21.42
C GLU A 283 4.56 -7.82 -20.43
N ARG A 284 4.16 -8.67 -19.49
CA ARG A 284 3.17 -8.28 -18.49
C ARG A 284 3.76 -7.41 -17.40
N ILE A 285 3.02 -6.35 -17.08
CA ILE A 285 3.25 -5.48 -15.96
C ILE A 285 2.31 -5.89 -14.85
N LEU A 286 2.87 -6.32 -13.73
CA LEU A 286 2.14 -6.73 -12.55
C LEU A 286 2.15 -5.59 -11.51
N PRO A 287 1.01 -5.28 -10.86
CA PRO A 287 1.00 -4.37 -9.71
C PRO A 287 1.66 -5.05 -8.50
N PHE A 288 1.95 -4.25 -7.48
CA PHE A 288 2.45 -4.76 -6.20
C PHE A 288 1.53 -5.86 -5.64
N LYS A 289 2.18 -6.90 -5.11
CA LYS A 289 1.60 -8.05 -4.40
C LYS A 289 2.18 -8.09 -2.99
N ALA A 290 1.31 -8.14 -1.99
CA ALA A 290 1.69 -8.28 -0.59
C ALA A 290 2.34 -9.66 -0.33
N PRO A 291 3.16 -9.78 0.73
CA PRO A 291 3.73 -11.07 1.15
C PRO A 291 2.66 -12.15 1.36
N ASP A 292 3.07 -13.41 1.20
CA ASP A 292 2.17 -14.56 1.38
C ASP A 292 1.60 -14.59 2.81
N THR A 293 0.30 -14.78 2.89
CA THR A 293 -0.47 -14.86 4.14
C THR A 293 -0.73 -16.29 4.58
N GLY A 294 -0.47 -17.28 3.71
CA GLY A 294 -0.82 -18.69 3.89
C GLY A 294 -2.31 -19.00 3.75
N ARG A 295 -3.17 -17.99 3.57
CA ARG A 295 -4.63 -18.16 3.52
C ARG A 295 -5.12 -18.55 2.13
N LYS A 296 -6.06 -19.49 2.06
CA LYS A 296 -6.64 -20.01 0.82
C LYS A 296 -8.07 -19.55 0.63
N ILE A 297 -8.39 -19.08 -0.57
CA ILE A 297 -9.74 -18.58 -0.89
C ILE A 297 -10.30 -19.35 -2.09
N ALA A 298 -11.46 -19.97 -1.94
CA ALA A 298 -12.19 -20.57 -3.06
C ALA A 298 -13.10 -19.53 -3.69
N VAL A 299 -13.05 -19.39 -5.01
CA VAL A 299 -13.86 -18.43 -5.77
C VAL A 299 -14.71 -19.20 -6.77
N MET A 300 -16.03 -19.11 -6.62
CA MET A 300 -16.98 -19.84 -7.45
C MET A 300 -17.41 -19.00 -8.66
N GLY A 301 -17.07 -19.45 -9.86
CA GLY A 301 -17.32 -18.78 -11.13
C GLY A 301 -16.08 -18.04 -11.65
N GLY A 302 -15.67 -18.33 -12.88
CA GLY A 302 -14.60 -17.69 -13.62
C GLY A 302 -15.08 -16.52 -14.47
N GLY A 303 -16.19 -15.87 -14.11
CA GLY A 303 -16.64 -14.62 -14.73
C GLY A 303 -15.85 -13.39 -14.24
N VAL A 304 -16.22 -12.21 -14.73
CA VAL A 304 -15.55 -10.94 -14.38
C VAL A 304 -15.50 -10.69 -12.87
N GLN A 305 -16.56 -11.01 -12.13
CA GLN A 305 -16.62 -10.81 -10.69
C GLN A 305 -15.66 -11.75 -9.96
N GLY A 306 -15.70 -13.05 -10.25
CA GLY A 306 -14.82 -14.04 -9.60
C GLY A 306 -13.35 -13.82 -9.92
N LEU A 307 -13.02 -13.60 -11.19
CA LEU A 307 -11.64 -13.29 -11.59
C LEU A 307 -11.12 -11.99 -10.97
N SER A 308 -11.97 -10.96 -10.82
CA SER A 308 -11.61 -9.73 -10.13
C SER A 308 -11.35 -9.97 -8.64
N THR A 309 -12.23 -10.71 -7.95
CA THR A 309 -12.04 -11.10 -6.55
C THR A 309 -10.75 -11.90 -6.37
N ALA A 310 -10.47 -12.85 -7.26
CA ALA A 310 -9.26 -13.65 -7.22
C ALA A 310 -8.01 -12.79 -7.44
N PHE A 311 -8.02 -11.89 -8.43
CA PHE A 311 -6.92 -10.96 -8.68
C PHE A 311 -6.58 -10.12 -7.44
N PHE A 312 -7.58 -9.49 -6.81
CA PHE A 312 -7.33 -8.68 -5.62
C PHE A 312 -6.95 -9.52 -4.40
N SER A 313 -7.51 -10.71 -4.25
CA SER A 313 -7.10 -11.65 -3.20
C SER A 313 -5.63 -12.06 -3.33
N ALA A 314 -5.18 -12.36 -4.56
CA ALA A 314 -3.78 -12.65 -4.85
C ALA A 314 -2.88 -11.45 -4.55
N ARG A 315 -3.32 -10.22 -4.87
CA ARG A 315 -2.58 -8.99 -4.53
C ARG A 315 -2.44 -8.75 -3.03
N LEU A 316 -3.40 -9.21 -2.24
CA LEU A 316 -3.36 -9.15 -0.79
C LEU A 316 -2.54 -10.31 -0.17
N GLY A 317 -1.90 -11.14 -0.98
CA GLY A 317 -1.04 -12.23 -0.51
C GLY A 317 -1.79 -13.51 -0.16
N HIS A 318 -3.07 -13.63 -0.52
CA HIS A 318 -3.83 -14.87 -0.37
C HIS A 318 -3.61 -15.79 -1.58
N ALA A 319 -3.94 -17.07 -1.43
CA ALA A 319 -3.91 -18.08 -2.48
C ALA A 319 -5.33 -18.39 -3.00
N PRO A 320 -5.85 -17.64 -4.00
CA PRO A 320 -7.18 -17.87 -4.55
C PRO A 320 -7.18 -19.01 -5.58
N THR A 321 -8.21 -19.86 -5.50
CA THR A 321 -8.55 -20.85 -6.52
C THR A 321 -9.93 -20.56 -7.08
N VAL A 322 -10.00 -20.26 -8.38
CA VAL A 322 -11.22 -20.06 -9.14
C VAL A 322 -11.72 -21.41 -9.66
N PHE A 323 -12.99 -21.71 -9.40
CA PHE A 323 -13.69 -22.89 -9.88
C PHE A 323 -14.73 -22.47 -10.92
N GLU A 324 -14.54 -22.89 -12.17
CA GLU A 324 -15.36 -22.52 -13.32
C GLU A 324 -16.08 -23.75 -13.87
N ALA A 325 -17.38 -23.62 -14.14
CA ALA A 325 -18.21 -24.73 -14.62
C ALA A 325 -17.97 -25.05 -16.11
N THR A 326 -17.66 -24.03 -16.91
CA THR A 326 -17.37 -24.16 -18.34
C THR A 326 -15.92 -24.56 -18.60
N GLN A 327 -15.58 -24.82 -19.86
CA GLN A 327 -14.23 -25.23 -20.28
C GLN A 327 -13.21 -24.08 -20.24
N LYS A 328 -13.65 -22.82 -20.28
CA LYS A 328 -12.78 -21.65 -20.25
C LYS A 328 -13.38 -20.54 -19.39
N PRO A 329 -12.58 -19.87 -18.52
CA PRO A 329 -13.04 -18.71 -17.77
C PRO A 329 -13.39 -17.54 -18.70
N GLY A 330 -14.14 -16.57 -18.19
CA GLY A 330 -14.55 -15.35 -18.89
C GLY A 330 -16.03 -15.02 -18.70
N GLY A 331 -16.87 -16.00 -18.35
CA GLY A 331 -18.30 -15.82 -18.15
C GLY A 331 -18.98 -15.09 -19.32
N LEU A 332 -19.85 -14.12 -19.01
CA LEU A 332 -20.58 -13.32 -20.02
C LEU A 332 -19.65 -12.52 -20.95
N LEU A 333 -18.43 -12.17 -20.52
CA LEU A 333 -17.47 -11.51 -21.42
C LEU A 333 -17.08 -12.40 -22.60
N ARG A 334 -17.07 -13.72 -22.39
CA ARG A 334 -16.78 -14.72 -23.43
C ARG A 334 -18.04 -15.15 -24.19
N SER A 335 -19.15 -15.35 -23.48
CA SER A 335 -20.34 -15.98 -24.08
C SER A 335 -21.35 -15.01 -24.69
N ALA A 336 -21.47 -13.78 -24.17
CA ALA A 336 -22.54 -12.86 -24.52
C ALA A 336 -22.09 -11.64 -25.36
N ILE A 337 -20.82 -11.23 -25.24
CA ILE A 337 -20.29 -10.09 -26.00
C ILE A 337 -19.85 -10.54 -27.39
N ALA A 338 -20.35 -9.88 -28.42
CA ALA A 338 -19.98 -10.16 -29.81
C ALA A 338 -18.46 -9.96 -30.04
N THR A 339 -17.85 -10.87 -30.80
CA THR A 339 -16.39 -10.92 -31.02
C THR A 339 -15.82 -9.69 -31.75
N ASN A 340 -16.64 -8.99 -32.53
CA ASN A 340 -16.27 -7.71 -33.14
C ASN A 340 -16.17 -6.56 -32.13
N ARG A 341 -16.81 -6.67 -30.97
CA ARG A 341 -16.70 -5.72 -29.85
C ARG A 341 -15.59 -6.12 -28.88
N LEU A 342 -15.47 -7.41 -28.60
CA LEU A 342 -14.44 -7.97 -27.72
C LEU A 342 -13.97 -9.32 -28.26
N SER A 343 -12.77 -9.35 -28.82
CA SER A 343 -12.19 -10.58 -29.32
C SER A 343 -11.69 -11.46 -28.16
N HIS A 344 -11.69 -12.79 -28.37
CA HIS A 344 -11.26 -13.73 -27.34
C HIS A 344 -9.77 -13.59 -27.00
N ASP A 345 -8.91 -13.19 -27.93
CA ASP A 345 -7.48 -12.98 -27.66
C ASP A 345 -7.24 -11.83 -26.69
N VAL A 346 -8.09 -10.79 -26.72
CA VAL A 346 -8.03 -9.66 -25.78
C VAL A 346 -8.51 -10.11 -24.40
N LEU A 347 -9.59 -10.87 -24.35
CA LEU A 347 -10.09 -11.42 -23.08
C LEU A 347 -9.07 -12.38 -22.45
N ASP A 348 -8.54 -13.31 -23.25
CA ASP A 348 -7.54 -14.30 -22.82
C ASP A 348 -6.29 -13.59 -22.31
N TRP A 349 -5.85 -12.51 -22.97
CA TRP A 349 -4.74 -11.69 -22.48
C TRP A 349 -4.98 -11.20 -21.06
N ASP A 350 -6.10 -10.55 -20.74
CA ASP A 350 -6.33 -10.06 -19.37
C ASP A 350 -6.46 -11.21 -18.36
N ILE A 351 -7.12 -12.33 -18.72
CA ILE A 351 -7.28 -13.50 -17.84
C ILE A 351 -5.94 -14.13 -17.49
N ASP A 352 -5.07 -14.34 -18.47
CA ASP A 352 -3.74 -14.91 -18.26
C ASP A 352 -2.90 -14.01 -17.33
N GLY A 353 -3.06 -12.69 -17.43
CA GLY A 353 -2.43 -11.74 -16.49
C GLY A 353 -2.94 -11.88 -15.05
N ILE A 354 -4.20 -12.28 -14.87
CA ILE A 354 -4.75 -12.60 -13.54
C ILE A 354 -4.15 -13.91 -13.01
N ILE A 355 -3.98 -14.92 -13.87
CA ILE A 355 -3.34 -16.19 -13.51
C ILE A 355 -1.88 -15.96 -13.08
N GLU A 356 -1.14 -15.13 -13.81
CA GLU A 356 0.26 -14.77 -13.50
C GLU A 356 0.42 -14.04 -12.15
N MET A 357 -0.63 -13.43 -11.60
CA MET A 357 -0.60 -12.89 -10.23
C MET A 357 -0.57 -13.97 -9.13
N GLY A 358 -0.74 -15.24 -9.51
CA GLY A 358 -0.79 -16.40 -8.62
C GLY A 358 -2.21 -16.93 -8.39
N VAL A 359 -3.15 -16.67 -9.31
CA VAL A 359 -4.51 -17.22 -9.26
C VAL A 359 -4.52 -18.60 -9.91
N THR A 360 -5.02 -19.60 -9.20
CA THR A 360 -5.25 -20.94 -9.77
C THR A 360 -6.65 -21.01 -10.37
N VAL A 361 -6.82 -21.59 -11.56
CA VAL A 361 -8.13 -21.78 -12.20
C VAL A 361 -8.37 -23.26 -12.47
N LYS A 362 -9.50 -23.79 -11.99
CA LYS A 362 -9.99 -25.15 -12.26
C LYS A 362 -11.29 -25.07 -13.05
N THR A 363 -11.27 -25.55 -14.28
CA THR A 363 -12.43 -25.55 -15.18
C THR A 363 -13.20 -26.87 -15.10
N GLY A 364 -14.42 -26.90 -15.64
CA GLY A 364 -15.29 -28.08 -15.59
C GLY A 364 -15.76 -28.47 -14.18
N GLN A 365 -15.77 -27.55 -13.21
CA GLN A 365 -16.22 -27.83 -11.83
C GLN A 365 -17.42 -26.96 -11.47
N CYS A 366 -18.58 -27.58 -11.30
CA CYS A 366 -19.84 -26.91 -11.03
C CYS A 366 -20.22 -27.00 -9.54
N LEU A 367 -20.46 -25.84 -8.92
CA LEU A 367 -20.98 -25.77 -7.55
C LEU A 367 -22.37 -26.42 -7.46
N GLY A 368 -22.55 -27.30 -6.49
CA GLY A 368 -23.80 -28.03 -6.26
C GLY A 368 -23.93 -29.32 -7.06
N LYS A 369 -23.02 -29.60 -8.02
CA LYS A 369 -22.94 -30.88 -8.74
C LYS A 369 -21.64 -31.62 -8.43
N ASP A 370 -20.51 -30.97 -8.67
CA ASP A 370 -19.18 -31.57 -8.54
C ASP A 370 -18.50 -31.21 -7.22
N ILE A 371 -18.81 -30.02 -6.70
CA ILE A 371 -18.22 -29.44 -5.48
C ILE A 371 -19.28 -28.78 -4.61
N SER A 372 -19.06 -28.78 -3.31
CA SER A 372 -19.92 -28.15 -2.31
C SER A 372 -19.14 -27.15 -1.46
N ILE A 373 -19.83 -26.21 -0.83
CA ILE A 373 -19.19 -25.27 0.11
C ILE A 373 -18.53 -26.04 1.27
N HIS A 374 -19.21 -27.05 1.80
CA HIS A 374 -18.70 -27.87 2.90
C HIS A 374 -17.43 -28.64 2.52
N SER A 375 -17.38 -29.25 1.32
CA SER A 375 -16.18 -29.94 0.85
C SER A 375 -15.00 -28.97 0.69
N LEU A 376 -15.22 -27.76 0.18
CA LEU A 376 -14.16 -26.75 0.05
C LEU A 376 -13.61 -26.31 1.41
N LEU A 377 -14.47 -26.08 2.40
CA LEU A 377 -14.01 -25.73 3.75
C LEU A 377 -13.20 -26.89 4.37
N ASN A 378 -13.62 -28.14 4.17
CA ASN A 378 -12.87 -29.32 4.62
C ASN A 378 -11.55 -29.53 3.89
N ASP A 379 -11.44 -29.10 2.63
CA ASP A 379 -10.20 -29.09 1.84
C ASP A 379 -9.21 -28.00 2.30
N GLY A 380 -9.54 -27.25 3.34
CA GLY A 380 -8.68 -26.26 3.97
C GLY A 380 -8.72 -24.88 3.32
N PHE A 381 -9.82 -24.52 2.65
CA PHE A 381 -10.07 -23.13 2.25
C PHE A 381 -10.64 -22.33 3.43
N ASP A 382 -10.06 -21.17 3.70
CA ASP A 382 -10.48 -20.29 4.80
C ASP A 382 -11.75 -19.50 4.48
N ALA A 383 -12.00 -19.25 3.19
CA ALA A 383 -13.17 -18.53 2.72
C ALA A 383 -13.65 -19.04 1.36
N VAL A 384 -14.96 -18.94 1.13
CA VAL A 384 -15.60 -19.25 -0.16
C VAL A 384 -16.37 -18.02 -0.64
N PHE A 385 -16.05 -17.53 -1.83
CA PHE A 385 -16.74 -16.41 -2.48
C PHE A 385 -17.62 -16.91 -3.62
N LEU A 386 -18.89 -16.51 -3.63
CA LEU A 386 -19.85 -16.92 -4.65
C LEU A 386 -20.04 -15.82 -5.69
N SER A 387 -19.61 -16.10 -6.92
CA SER A 387 -19.71 -15.20 -8.08
C SER A 387 -20.26 -15.92 -9.31
N LEU A 388 -21.34 -16.67 -9.10
CA LEU A 388 -21.95 -17.52 -10.12
C LEU A 388 -22.59 -16.71 -11.25
N GLY A 389 -22.98 -15.45 -10.99
CA GLY A 389 -23.69 -14.60 -11.94
C GLY A 389 -25.17 -14.96 -12.10
N GLY A 390 -25.87 -14.19 -12.94
CA GLY A 390 -27.20 -14.55 -13.45
C GLY A 390 -27.05 -15.37 -14.73
N TRP A 391 -27.56 -16.60 -14.71
CA TRP A 391 -27.63 -17.50 -15.88
C TRP A 391 -29.08 -17.63 -16.36
N ASP A 392 -29.84 -16.55 -16.23
CA ASP A 392 -31.23 -16.43 -16.63
C ASP A 392 -31.39 -16.16 -18.14
#